data_AF-A0A7J0BRJ6-F1
#
_entry.id   AF-A0A7J0BRJ6-F1
#
_cell.length_a   1.000
_cell.length_b   1.000
_cell.length_c   1.000
_cell.angle_alpha   90.00
_cell.angle_beta   90.00
_cell.angle_gamma   90.00
#
_symmetry.space_group_name_H-M   'P 1'
#
loop_
_entity.id
_entity.type
_entity.pdbx_description
1 polymer ?
#
loop_
_entity_poly.entity_id
_entity_poly.type
_entity_poly.pdbx_seq_one_letter_code
_entity_poly.pdbx_strand_id
1 'polypeptide(L)' 'MSDEKRIRCPYCQKVFKLKVKPIRDDQKKLNLQCPYCKESLAITREMIASSQS' A
#
# COMPACT_ATOMS: atom_id res chain seq x y z
N MET A 1 8.02 -14.36 -7.59
CA MET A 1 8.37 -13.53 -6.42
C MET A 1 7.17 -12.65 -6.12
N SER A 2 6.56 -12.78 -4.95
CA SER A 2 5.43 -11.95 -4.55
C SER A 2 5.94 -10.85 -3.61
N ASP A 3 6.02 -9.63 -4.11
CA ASP A 3 6.41 -8.47 -3.32
C ASP A 3 5.29 -8.11 -2.35
N GLU A 4 5.45 -8.54 -1.10
CA GLU A 4 4.57 -8.18 0.01
C GLU A 4 5.11 -6.93 0.71
N LYS A 5 4.36 -5.82 0.64
CA LYS A 5 4.72 -4.57 1.30
C LYS A 5 3.94 -4.41 2.60
N ARG A 6 4.59 -3.94 3.67
CA ARG A 6 3.91 -3.52 4.90
C ARG A 6 3.45 -2.07 4.77
N ILE A 7 2.16 -1.84 4.97
CA ILE A 7 1.54 -0.51 4.93
C ILE A 7 0.95 -0.20 6.30
N ARG A 8 1.21 1.00 6.82
CA ARG A 8 0.56 1.52 8.04
C ARG A 8 -0.65 2.35 7.62
N CYS A 9 -1.81 2.03 8.18
CA CYS A 9 -3.01 2.85 7.99
C CYS A 9 -2.88 4.16 8.78
N PRO A 10 -3.03 5.36 8.16
CA PRO A 10 -3.04 6.64 8.87
C PRO A 10 -4.27 6.83 9.77
N TYR A 11 -5.39 6.16 9.50
CA TYR A 11 -6.63 6.31 10.26
C TYR A 11 -6.64 5.51 11.56
N CYS A 12 -6.32 4.21 11.50
CA CYS A 12 -6.33 3.33 12.68
C CYS A 12 -4.95 2.95 13.19
N GLN A 13 -3.88 3.45 12.54
CA GLN A 13 -2.47 3.17 12.86
C GLN A 13 -2.04 1.70 12.80
N LYS A 14 -2.94 0.78 12.41
CA LYS A 14 -2.61 -0.64 12.24
C LYS A 14 -1.78 -0.87 10.98
N VAL A 15 -0.84 -1.80 11.09
CA VAL A 15 0.03 -2.22 9.99
C VAL A 15 -0.53 -3.51 9.40
N PHE A 16 -0.69 -3.55 8.07
CA PHE A 16 -1.10 -4.75 7.35
C PHE A 16 -0.17 -5.03 6.17
N LYS A 17 -0.15 -6.29 5.73
CA LYS A 17 0.58 -6.70 4.53
C LYS A 17 -0.32 -6.50 3.32
N LEU A 18 0.24 -5.88 2.30
CA LEU A 18 -0.37 -5.72 1.00
C LEU A 18 0.43 -6.52 -0.01
N LYS A 19 -0.23 -7.44 -0.72
CA LYS A 19 0.33 -8.04 -1.93
C LYS A 19 0.25 -7.01 -3.03
N VAL A 20 1.33 -6.30 -3.27
CA VAL A 20 1.37 -5.29 -4.31
C VAL A 20 1.57 -5.98 -5.63
N LYS A 21 0.57 -5.92 -6.51
CA LYS A 21 0.84 -6.17 -7.93
C LYS A 21 1.72 -5.03 -8.41
N PRO A 22 2.67 -5.27 -9.34
CA PRO A 22 3.47 -4.20 -9.90
C PRO A 22 2.52 -3.12 -10.42
N ILE A 23 2.60 -1.94 -9.82
CA ILE A 23 1.89 -0.77 -10.29
C ILE A 23 2.46 -0.48 -11.67
N ARG A 24 1.63 -0.65 -12.71
CA ARG A 24 2.02 -0.27 -14.08
C ARG A 24 2.28 1.23 -14.10
N ASP A 25 3.25 1.69 -14.89
CA ASP A 25 3.67 3.11 -14.95
C ASP A 25 2.52 4.11 -15.11
N ASP A 26 1.43 3.69 -15.75
CA ASP A 26 0.23 4.51 -15.94
C ASP A 26 -0.58 4.76 -14.63
N GLN A 27 -0.48 3.88 -13.64
CA GLN A 27 -1.33 3.89 -12.45
C GLN A 27 -0.64 4.58 -11.26
N LYS A 28 -0.67 5.92 -11.22
CA LYS A 28 0.01 6.69 -10.16
C LYS A 28 -0.48 6.43 -8.72
N LYS A 29 -1.70 5.90 -8.55
CA LYS A 29 -2.35 5.69 -7.23
C LYS A 29 -3.09 4.36 -7.22
N LEU A 30 -2.94 3.61 -6.13
CA LEU A 30 -3.71 2.39 -5.85
C LEU A 30 -4.65 2.67 -4.67
N ASN A 31 -5.95 2.58 -4.91
CA ASN A 31 -6.95 2.68 -3.85
C ASN A 31 -7.09 1.32 -3.17
N LEU A 32 -6.91 1.28 -1.86
CA LEU A 32 -6.98 0.08 -1.05
C LEU A 32 -7.86 0.32 0.17
N GLN A 33 -8.56 -0.71 0.61
CA GLN A 33 -9.34 -0.61 1.83
C GLN A 33 -8.54 -1.19 3.01
N CYS A 34 -8.49 -0.47 4.13
CA CYS A 34 -7.90 -1.01 5.34
C CYS A 34 -8.71 -2.23 5.81
N PRO A 35 -8.09 -3.40 6.05
CA PRO A 35 -8.82 -4.57 6.53
C PRO A 35 -9.36 -4.42 7.96
N TYR A 36 -8.88 -3.41 8.71
CA TYR A 36 -9.26 -3.21 10.10
C TYR A 36 -10.36 -2.15 10.28
N CYS A 37 -10.15 -0.94 9.76
CA CYS A 37 -11.11 0.16 9.92
C CYS A 37 -12.00 0.35 8.70
N LYS A 38 -11.80 -0.41 7.62
CA LYS A 38 -12.53 -0.29 6.34
C LYS A 38 -12.41 1.08 5.66
N GLU A 39 -11.48 1.92 6.10
CA GLU A 39 -11.22 3.21 5.46
C GLU A 39 -10.48 3.04 4.14
N SER A 40 -10.80 3.89 3.17
CA SER A 40 -10.16 3.95 1.86
C SER A 40 -8.80 4.66 1.95
N LEU A 41 -7.78 4.03 1.41
CA LEU A 41 -6.39 4.46 1.43
C LEU A 41 -5.90 4.62 -0.01
N ALA A 42 -5.46 5.83 -0.35
CA ALA A 42 -4.76 6.07 -1.60
C ALA A 42 -3.26 5.82 -1.38
N ILE A 43 -2.78 4.64 -1.75
CA ILE A 43 -1.36 4.29 -1.65
C ILE A 43 -0.67 4.67 -2.96
N THR A 44 0.38 5.50 -2.88
CA THR A 44 1.20 5.88 -4.03
C THR A 44 2.41 4.95 -4.18
N ARG A 45 3.07 4.99 -5.35
CA ARG A 45 4.32 4.26 -5.57
C ARG A 45 5.37 4.59 -4.51
N GLU A 46 5.45 5.84 -4.03
CA GLU A 46 6.38 6.25 -2.97
C GLU A 46 6.14 5.50 -1.65
N MET A 47 4.87 5.32 -1.28
CA MET A 47 4.49 4.54 -0.09
C MET A 47 4.79 3.03 -0.25
N ILE A 48 4.89 2.55 -1.49
CA ILE A 48 5.25 1.18 -1.85
C ILE A 48 6.75 1.04 -2.15
N ALA A 49 7.49 2.09 -2.46
CA ALA A 49 8.92 2.06 -2.70
C ALA A 49 9.74 2.23 -1.41
N SER A 50 9.46 1.41 -0.39
CA SER A 50 10.32 1.36 0.81
C SER A 50 11.18 0.11 0.71
N SER A 51 12.25 0.25 -0.06
CA SER A 51 13.53 -0.43 0.05
C SER A 51 14.45 0.13 -1.06
N GLN A 52 15.63 0.59 -0.65
CA GLN A 52 16.75 1.14 -1.45
C GLN A 52 16.80 2.66 -1.62
N SER A 53 17.24 3.37 -0.58
CA SER A 53 18.61 3.95 -0.52
C SER A 53 19.01 4.06 0.95
#